data_AF-A0A1A8EZ88-F1
#
_entry.id   AF-A0A1A8EZ88-F1
#
_cell.length_a   1.000
_cell.length_b   1.000
_cell.length_c   1.000
_cell.angle_alpha   90.00
_cell.angle_beta   90.00
_cell.angle_gamma   90.00
#
_symmetry.space_group_name_H-M   'P 1'
#
loop_
_entity.id
_entity.type
_entity.pdbx_description
1 polymer ?
#
loop_
_entity_poly.entity_id
_entity_poly.type
_entity_poly.pdbx_seq_one_letter_code
_entity_poly.pdbx_strand_id
1 'polypeptide(L)'
;MPLCSVSFILLLLWGLLGDWVLSICPSVCSCSGGHRVVDCSSRGLTKLPTGLQHNIRFLNLSFNSLQGLDSQLSHYAHLRTLDLSYNLLETLPPALPRSLWEILAAGNHLRSLDKKDTAFHWNLKLLDLSYNELEKVVFINNTLLSLRSLNLSYNRFWTVPTNMPHNLECIDLSHNNLVQILPGSLDLLPRLVKLYLHANRFPWLSDGVFNKLTGLEVITLGDNPWACEEEDNIARLLKWAEQSRAAVLGCPCHTKPVCGQTYWVATNSSLFTEPLFWVNGRAERHDSHSPAMYNIHPDKRSLSESGDHVMLVWASTSSHSFYQHTSTTAHPPSSTKTPRVTNSEPRNHAALIKIQMVTLPAAVMAAAFITV
;
A
#
# COMPACT_ATOMS: atom_id res chain seq x y z
N MET A 1 17.87 -26.60 72.49
CA MET A 1 17.75 -25.64 71.38
C MET A 1 17.56 -26.39 70.07
N PRO A 2 16.33 -26.45 69.53
CA PRO A 2 16.17 -26.46 68.08
C PRO A 2 14.94 -25.61 67.70
N LEU A 3 15.12 -24.30 67.53
CA LEU A 3 14.08 -23.40 67.00
C LEU A 3 14.45 -22.85 65.60
N CYS A 4 15.64 -23.17 65.08
CA CYS A 4 16.10 -22.66 63.78
C CYS A 4 15.71 -23.53 62.57
N SER A 5 15.28 -24.78 62.75
CA SER A 5 15.02 -25.68 61.62
C SER A 5 13.63 -25.49 60.98
N VAL A 6 12.62 -25.10 61.76
CA VAL A 6 11.24 -24.95 61.26
C VAL A 6 11.08 -23.66 60.43
N SER A 7 11.82 -22.60 60.78
CA SER A 7 11.78 -21.33 60.05
C SER A 7 12.41 -21.40 58.66
N PHE A 8 13.42 -22.26 58.47
CA PHE A 8 14.05 -22.48 57.18
C PHE A 8 13.17 -23.30 56.23
N ILE A 9 12.41 -24.26 56.77
CA ILE A 9 11.48 -25.10 55.99
C ILE A 9 10.27 -24.28 55.54
N LEU A 10 9.76 -23.34 56.37
CA LEU A 10 8.68 -22.43 55.98
C LEU A 10 9.12 -21.43 54.88
N LEU A 11 10.36 -20.93 54.93
CA LEU A 11 10.93 -20.06 53.89
C LEU A 11 11.19 -20.81 52.58
N LEU A 12 11.60 -22.07 52.64
CA LEU A 12 11.73 -22.94 51.46
C LEU A 12 10.36 -23.29 50.85
N LEU A 13 9.32 -23.48 51.66
CA LEU A 13 7.95 -23.71 51.19
C LEU A 13 7.30 -22.44 50.58
N TRP A 14 7.63 -21.24 51.08
CA TRP A 14 7.24 -19.99 50.41
C TRP A 14 8.04 -19.69 49.14
N GLY A 15 9.28 -20.19 49.02
CA GLY A 15 10.05 -20.16 47.78
C GLY A 15 9.55 -21.15 46.72
N LEU A 16 9.01 -22.31 47.13
CA LEU A 16 8.55 -23.38 46.23
C LEU A 16 7.06 -23.29 45.84
N LEU A 17 6.28 -22.41 46.48
CA LEU A 17 4.88 -22.11 46.12
C LEU A 17 4.68 -20.67 45.63
N GLY A 18 5.76 -19.90 45.48
CA GLY A 18 5.76 -18.47 45.19
C GLY A 18 6.19 -18.07 43.77
N ASP A 19 6.80 -18.95 42.99
CA ASP A 19 7.03 -18.71 41.56
C ASP A 19 5.81 -19.22 40.77
N TRP A 20 4.67 -18.58 41.02
CA TRP A 20 3.79 -18.34 39.89
C TRP A 20 4.63 -17.53 38.93
N VAL A 21 5.10 -18.15 37.84
CA VAL A 21 5.69 -17.45 36.70
C VAL A 21 4.66 -16.42 36.30
N LEU A 22 4.78 -15.23 36.89
CA LEU A 22 3.87 -14.12 36.69
C LEU A 22 4.03 -13.84 35.22
N SER A 23 2.99 -14.22 34.49
CA SER A 23 2.86 -14.03 33.09
C SER A 23 2.75 -12.51 32.89
N ILE A 24 3.91 -11.89 32.80
CA ILE A 24 4.02 -10.44 32.84
C ILE A 24 3.67 -9.97 31.45
N CYS A 25 2.44 -9.47 31.33
CA CYS A 25 2.08 -8.53 30.29
C CYS A 25 2.81 -7.21 30.57
N PRO A 26 3.43 -6.56 29.57
CA PRO A 26 3.93 -5.21 29.75
C PRO A 26 2.81 -4.29 30.25
N SER A 27 3.06 -3.44 31.23
CA SER A 27 2.04 -2.56 31.82
C SER A 27 1.41 -1.58 30.83
N VAL A 28 2.13 -1.28 29.74
CA VAL A 28 1.66 -0.43 28.64
C VAL A 28 0.72 -1.18 27.68
N CYS A 29 0.65 -2.51 27.75
CA CYS A 29 -0.16 -3.35 26.86
C CYS A 29 -1.28 -4.06 27.61
N SER A 30 -2.27 -4.52 26.84
CA SER A 30 -3.29 -5.45 27.30
C SER A 30 -2.98 -6.85 26.77
N CYS A 31 -3.05 -7.86 27.62
CA CYS A 31 -2.79 -9.25 27.22
C CYS A 31 -3.98 -10.14 27.55
N SER A 32 -4.30 -11.05 26.64
CA SER A 32 -5.38 -12.02 26.80
C SER A 32 -4.99 -13.40 26.23
N GLY A 33 -5.86 -14.40 26.40
CA GLY A 33 -5.66 -15.75 25.86
C GLY A 33 -4.39 -16.43 26.40
N GLY A 34 -4.13 -16.28 27.70
CA GLY A 34 -2.91 -16.79 28.33
C GLY A 34 -1.65 -16.10 27.79
N HIS A 35 -1.71 -14.77 27.60
CA HIS A 35 -0.60 -13.92 27.12
C HIS A 35 -0.16 -14.17 25.68
N ARG A 36 -0.99 -14.86 24.88
CA ARG A 36 -0.70 -15.14 23.46
C ARG A 36 -1.21 -14.04 22.53
N VAL A 37 -2.17 -13.25 23.00
CA VAL A 37 -2.74 -12.11 22.30
C VAL A 37 -2.32 -10.87 23.06
N VAL A 38 -1.50 -10.04 22.43
CA VAL A 38 -0.96 -8.83 23.04
C VAL A 38 -1.37 -7.61 22.22
N ASP A 39 -2.07 -6.69 22.87
CA ASP A 39 -2.51 -5.44 22.30
C ASP A 39 -1.80 -4.26 22.97
N CYS A 40 -0.93 -3.63 22.20
CA CYS A 40 -0.16 -2.45 22.56
C CYS A 40 -0.53 -1.26 21.66
N SER A 41 -1.71 -1.27 21.03
CA SER A 41 -2.15 -0.21 20.12
C SER A 41 -2.49 1.09 20.84
N SER A 42 -2.29 2.22 20.17
CA SER A 42 -2.63 3.56 20.69
C SER A 42 -1.96 3.90 22.03
N ARG A 43 -0.69 3.50 22.21
CA ARG A 43 0.07 3.70 23.46
C ARG A 43 1.21 4.71 23.33
N GLY A 44 1.35 5.37 22.17
CA GLY A 44 2.42 6.32 21.91
C GLY A 44 3.82 5.68 21.91
N LEU A 45 3.90 4.39 21.56
CA LEU A 45 5.16 3.65 21.59
C LEU A 45 6.11 4.14 20.50
N THR A 46 7.35 4.42 20.89
CA THR A 46 8.45 4.72 19.96
C THR A 46 9.39 3.54 19.78
N LYS A 47 9.30 2.52 20.64
CA LYS A 47 10.07 1.28 20.62
C LYS A 47 9.18 0.12 21.07
N LEU A 48 9.61 -1.12 20.79
CA LEU A 48 8.93 -2.31 21.29
C LEU A 48 8.96 -2.34 22.83
N PRO A 49 7.83 -2.65 23.50
CA PRO A 49 7.80 -2.76 24.95
C PRO A 49 8.60 -3.98 25.43
N THR A 50 9.26 -3.84 26.57
CA THR A 50 10.00 -4.94 27.22
C THR A 50 9.04 -5.87 27.95
N GLY A 51 9.43 -7.14 28.11
CA GLY A 51 8.64 -8.13 28.85
C GLY A 51 7.60 -8.89 28.02
N LEU A 52 7.58 -8.71 26.69
CA LEU A 52 6.76 -9.54 25.80
C LEU A 52 7.17 -11.02 25.88
N GLN A 53 6.18 -11.90 25.95
CA GLN A 53 6.40 -13.34 26.03
C GLN A 53 6.79 -13.92 24.66
N HIS A 54 7.64 -14.94 24.64
CA HIS A 54 8.12 -15.55 23.38
C HIS A 54 7.05 -16.36 22.63
N ASN A 55 6.00 -16.78 23.33
CA ASN A 55 4.93 -17.65 22.82
C ASN A 55 3.72 -16.89 22.24
N ILE A 56 3.85 -15.57 22.06
CA ILE A 56 2.81 -14.74 21.45
C ILE A 56 2.46 -15.22 20.04
N ARG A 57 1.18 -15.13 19.71
CA ARG A 57 0.60 -15.48 18.40
C ARG A 57 0.05 -14.27 17.67
N PHE A 58 -0.43 -13.29 18.42
CA PHE A 58 -0.97 -12.04 17.89
C PHE A 58 -0.31 -10.87 18.65
N LEU A 59 0.25 -9.92 17.91
CA LEU A 59 0.84 -8.70 18.44
C LEU A 59 0.31 -7.50 17.68
N ASN A 60 -0.45 -6.65 18.36
CA ASN A 60 -0.93 -5.39 17.82
C ASN A 60 -0.08 -4.23 18.35
N LEU A 61 0.62 -3.54 17.45
CA LEU A 61 1.42 -2.34 17.70
C LEU A 61 0.89 -1.14 16.88
N SER A 62 -0.34 -1.22 16.38
CA SER A 62 -0.92 -0.18 15.54
C SER A 62 -1.13 1.15 16.27
N PHE A 63 -1.26 2.24 15.51
CA PHE A 63 -1.51 3.59 16.04
C PHE A 63 -0.48 4.01 17.10
N ASN A 64 0.80 3.81 16.79
CA ASN A 64 1.92 4.21 17.63
C ASN A 64 2.86 5.13 16.84
N SER A 65 4.06 5.39 17.37
CA SER A 65 5.06 6.25 16.73
C SER A 65 6.36 5.49 16.49
N LEU A 66 6.25 4.22 16.09
CA LEU A 66 7.40 3.36 15.80
C LEU A 66 8.06 3.79 14.49
N GLN A 67 9.35 4.11 14.54
CA GLN A 67 10.17 4.40 13.35
C GLN A 67 10.90 3.15 12.83
N GLY A 68 11.08 2.15 13.69
CA GLY A 68 11.72 0.89 13.39
C GLY A 68 11.62 -0.09 14.56
N LEU A 69 11.94 -1.37 14.31
CA LEU A 69 11.86 -2.45 15.30
C LEU A 69 13.14 -3.31 15.39
N ASP A 70 14.27 -2.82 14.86
CA ASP A 70 15.66 -3.33 15.01
C ASP A 70 15.82 -4.83 15.33
N SER A 71 15.39 -5.71 14.41
CA SER A 71 15.46 -7.19 14.50
C SER A 71 14.91 -7.84 15.79
N GLN A 72 14.24 -7.06 16.66
CA GLN A 72 13.73 -7.48 17.96
C GLN A 72 12.60 -8.51 17.85
N LEU A 73 11.91 -8.52 16.70
CA LEU A 73 10.80 -9.42 16.47
C LEU A 73 11.25 -10.84 16.11
N SER A 74 12.47 -11.05 15.60
CA SER A 74 12.92 -12.31 15.03
C SER A 74 12.80 -13.54 15.96
N HIS A 75 12.81 -13.34 17.28
CA HIS A 75 12.73 -14.40 18.28
C HIS A 75 11.30 -14.92 18.55
N TYR A 76 10.25 -14.24 18.09
CA TYR A 76 8.86 -14.66 18.31
C TYR A 76 8.44 -15.75 17.31
N ALA A 77 8.99 -16.96 17.46
CA ALA A 77 8.83 -18.09 16.54
C ALA A 77 7.38 -18.63 16.42
N HIS A 78 6.47 -18.17 17.28
CA HIS A 78 5.05 -18.55 17.25
C HIS A 78 4.13 -17.43 16.76
N LEU A 79 4.68 -16.26 16.45
CA LEU A 79 3.89 -15.11 16.02
C LEU A 79 3.25 -15.38 14.66
N ARG A 80 1.93 -15.19 14.56
CA ARG A 80 1.13 -15.45 13.36
C ARG A 80 0.62 -14.16 12.73
N THR A 81 0.17 -13.23 13.55
CA THR A 81 -0.35 -11.94 13.07
C THR A 81 0.41 -10.82 13.76
N LEU A 82 0.92 -9.90 12.96
CA LEU A 82 1.63 -8.70 13.41
C LEU A 82 0.97 -7.48 12.77
N ASP A 83 0.46 -6.58 13.62
CA ASP A 83 -0.09 -5.31 13.19
C ASP A 83 0.86 -4.16 13.55
N LEU A 84 1.35 -3.47 12.52
CA LEU A 84 2.23 -2.30 12.55
C LEU A 84 1.54 -1.08 11.92
N SER A 85 0.23 -1.14 11.68
CA SER A 85 -0.47 -0.11 10.94
C SER A 85 -0.46 1.23 11.66
N TYR A 86 -0.48 2.34 10.93
CA TYR A 86 -0.49 3.69 11.50
C TYR A 86 0.68 3.94 12.46
N ASN A 87 1.90 3.76 11.94
CA ASN A 87 3.16 4.07 12.60
C ASN A 87 3.99 5.01 11.70
N LEU A 88 5.28 5.18 12.01
CA LEU A 88 6.20 6.06 11.28
C LEU A 88 7.30 5.26 10.56
N LEU A 89 7.01 4.04 10.11
CA LEU A 89 8.00 3.15 9.51
C LEU A 89 8.37 3.63 8.10
N GLU A 90 9.67 3.85 7.84
CA GLU A 90 10.18 4.17 6.49
C GLU A 90 10.55 2.92 5.68
N THR A 91 10.82 1.81 6.37
CA THR A 91 11.13 0.50 5.79
C THR A 91 10.44 -0.60 6.59
N LEU A 92 10.16 -1.74 5.95
CA LEU A 92 9.61 -2.89 6.67
C LEU A 92 10.69 -3.40 7.63
N PRO A 93 10.36 -3.72 8.90
CA PRO A 93 11.37 -4.12 9.87
C PRO A 93 12.23 -5.30 9.38
N PRO A 94 13.56 -5.23 9.52
CA PRO A 94 14.42 -6.34 9.13
C PRO A 94 14.18 -7.54 10.05
N ALA A 95 14.34 -8.75 9.50
CA ALA A 95 14.26 -10.01 10.24
C ALA A 95 12.91 -10.27 10.94
N LEU A 96 11.79 -10.01 10.25
CA LEU A 96 10.48 -10.43 10.71
C LEU A 96 10.39 -11.97 10.93
N PRO A 97 9.56 -12.45 11.87
CA PRO A 97 9.37 -13.88 12.12
C PRO A 97 8.86 -14.66 10.91
N ARG A 98 9.54 -15.76 10.59
CA ARG A 98 9.14 -16.69 9.52
C ARG A 98 7.80 -17.41 9.77
N SER A 99 7.30 -17.35 11.00
CA SER A 99 6.04 -17.96 11.43
C SER A 99 4.81 -17.16 11.03
N LEU A 100 4.98 -15.90 10.58
CA LEU A 100 3.90 -14.98 10.26
C LEU A 100 3.02 -15.50 9.12
N TRP A 101 1.72 -15.35 9.32
CA TRP A 101 0.65 -15.59 8.35
C TRP A 101 0.09 -14.27 7.84
N GLU A 102 0.11 -13.22 8.66
CA GLU A 102 -0.48 -11.93 8.36
C GLU A 102 0.45 -10.81 8.83
N ILE A 103 0.75 -9.89 7.93
CA ILE A 103 1.49 -8.65 8.22
C ILE A 103 0.60 -7.50 7.77
N LEU A 104 0.28 -6.62 8.72
CA LEU A 104 -0.47 -5.40 8.50
C LEU A 104 0.48 -4.25 8.77
N ALA A 105 0.78 -3.45 7.77
CA ALA A 105 1.64 -2.27 7.90
C ALA A 105 1.06 -1.08 7.13
N ALA A 106 -0.27 -0.99 7.08
CA ALA A 106 -0.97 0.08 6.41
C ALA A 106 -0.71 1.43 7.09
N GLY A 107 -0.74 2.54 6.37
CA GLY A 107 -0.62 3.87 6.98
C GLY A 107 0.76 4.15 7.58
N ASN A 108 1.83 3.79 6.87
CA ASN A 108 3.22 4.09 7.24
C ASN A 108 3.88 4.97 6.16
N HIS A 109 5.20 5.16 6.23
CA HIS A 109 5.99 5.94 5.27
C HIS A 109 6.91 5.05 4.41
N LEU A 110 6.50 3.81 4.13
CA LEU A 110 7.32 2.86 3.38
C LEU A 110 7.52 3.33 1.94
N ARG A 111 8.77 3.45 1.48
CA ARG A 111 9.11 3.93 0.12
C ARG A 111 9.47 2.83 -0.88
N SER A 112 9.97 1.70 -0.38
CA SER A 112 10.27 0.53 -1.19
C SER A 112 10.16 -0.76 -0.37
N LEU A 113 9.86 -1.86 -1.06
CA LEU A 113 10.00 -3.21 -0.50
C LEU A 113 11.08 -3.95 -1.28
N ASP A 114 12.15 -4.31 -0.58
CA ASP A 114 13.30 -4.99 -1.16
C ASP A 114 13.17 -6.51 -1.05
N LYS A 115 13.94 -7.19 -1.90
CA LYS A 115 13.97 -8.65 -2.01
C LYS A 115 14.24 -9.37 -0.68
N LYS A 116 14.98 -8.72 0.23
CA LYS A 116 15.36 -9.30 1.53
C LYS A 116 14.22 -9.26 2.54
N ASP A 117 13.33 -8.29 2.43
CA ASP A 117 12.26 -8.03 3.40
C ASP A 117 11.23 -9.17 3.39
N THR A 118 11.04 -9.81 2.23
CA THR A 118 10.07 -10.88 2.03
C THR A 118 10.71 -12.26 1.82
N ALA A 119 12.03 -12.39 1.89
CA ALA A 119 12.77 -13.56 1.44
C ALA A 119 12.40 -14.88 2.15
N PHE A 120 11.92 -14.82 3.39
CA PHE A 120 11.74 -16.00 4.24
C PHE A 120 10.31 -16.21 4.73
N HIS A 121 9.33 -15.55 4.11
CA HIS A 121 7.93 -15.51 4.56
C HIS A 121 7.02 -16.49 3.78
N TRP A 122 7.42 -17.76 3.73
CA TRP A 122 6.70 -18.81 2.98
C TRP A 122 5.31 -19.14 3.54
N ASN A 123 5.04 -18.84 4.81
CA ASN A 123 3.74 -19.02 5.45
C ASN A 123 2.78 -17.83 5.28
N LEU A 124 3.28 -16.69 4.79
CA LEU A 124 2.51 -15.46 4.74
C LEU A 124 1.36 -15.63 3.76
N LYS A 125 0.15 -15.30 4.22
CA LYS A 125 -1.11 -15.41 3.47
C LYS A 125 -1.67 -14.05 3.09
N LEU A 126 -1.49 -13.05 3.96
CA LEU A 126 -1.94 -11.69 3.78
C LEU A 126 -0.80 -10.72 4.06
N LEU A 127 -0.60 -9.79 3.12
CA LEU A 127 0.32 -8.67 3.26
C LEU A 127 -0.42 -7.38 2.92
N ASP A 128 -0.61 -6.53 3.92
CA ASP A 128 -1.20 -5.21 3.75
C ASP A 128 -0.14 -4.12 3.90
N LEU A 129 0.13 -3.43 2.79
CA LEU A 129 1.05 -2.30 2.68
C LEU A 129 0.32 -1.06 2.12
N SER A 130 -1.01 -1.01 2.27
CA SER A 130 -1.81 0.12 1.79
C SER A 130 -1.46 1.44 2.51
N TYR A 131 -1.83 2.57 1.93
CA TYR A 131 -1.60 3.89 2.54
C TYR A 131 -0.13 4.11 2.92
N ASN A 132 0.77 3.90 1.96
CA ASN A 132 2.21 4.08 2.11
C ASN A 132 2.74 4.97 0.97
N GLU A 133 4.06 5.05 0.84
CA GLU A 133 4.73 5.86 -0.19
C GLU A 133 5.51 4.98 -1.18
N LEU A 134 5.06 3.73 -1.39
CA LEU A 134 5.77 2.75 -2.21
C LEU A 134 5.74 3.16 -3.67
N GLU A 135 6.92 3.25 -4.27
CA GLU A 135 7.08 3.48 -5.72
C GLU A 135 7.42 2.18 -6.47
N LYS A 136 8.05 1.23 -5.75
CA LYS A 136 8.49 -0.05 -6.30
C LYS A 136 8.47 -1.15 -5.24
N VAL A 137 8.21 -2.36 -5.70
CA VAL A 137 8.30 -3.59 -4.90
C VAL A 137 9.07 -4.63 -5.70
N VAL A 138 10.04 -5.27 -5.05
CA VAL A 138 10.83 -6.35 -5.64
C VAL A 138 10.55 -7.65 -4.91
N PHE A 139 9.80 -8.53 -5.56
CA PHE A 139 9.59 -9.90 -5.08
C PHE A 139 10.70 -10.82 -5.61
N ILE A 140 11.06 -11.82 -4.81
CA ILE A 140 11.86 -12.94 -5.27
C ILE A 140 10.89 -14.06 -5.64
N ASN A 141 11.12 -14.70 -6.78
CA ASN A 141 10.38 -15.90 -7.15
C ASN A 141 10.47 -16.95 -6.04
N ASN A 142 9.33 -17.53 -5.66
CA ASN A 142 9.20 -18.62 -4.68
C ASN A 142 9.40 -18.27 -3.19
N THR A 143 9.38 -17.00 -2.77
CA THR A 143 9.48 -16.67 -1.33
C THR A 143 8.14 -16.59 -0.60
N LEU A 144 7.13 -16.02 -1.26
CA LEU A 144 5.78 -15.80 -0.73
C LEU A 144 4.79 -16.86 -1.25
N LEU A 145 5.15 -18.14 -1.10
CA LEU A 145 4.41 -19.26 -1.71
C LEU A 145 2.97 -19.39 -1.20
N SER A 146 2.69 -18.99 0.04
CA SER A 146 1.34 -19.08 0.61
C SER A 146 0.51 -17.80 0.45
N LEU A 147 1.07 -16.75 -0.17
CA LEU A 147 0.44 -15.43 -0.21
C LEU A 147 -0.75 -15.44 -1.14
N ARG A 148 -1.92 -15.09 -0.60
CA ARG A 148 -3.21 -15.06 -1.31
C ARG A 148 -3.74 -13.64 -1.47
N SER A 149 -3.48 -12.76 -0.51
CA SER A 149 -3.97 -11.39 -0.53
C SER A 149 -2.81 -10.40 -0.40
N LEU A 150 -2.73 -9.47 -1.34
CA LEU A 150 -1.76 -8.40 -1.36
C LEU A 150 -2.47 -7.06 -1.56
N ASN A 151 -2.37 -6.19 -0.56
CA ASN A 151 -2.92 -4.83 -0.64
C ASN A 151 -1.78 -3.83 -0.80
N LEU A 152 -1.77 -3.16 -1.95
CA LEU A 152 -0.83 -2.11 -2.35
C LEU A 152 -1.57 -0.81 -2.71
N SER A 153 -2.84 -0.67 -2.29
CA SER A 153 -3.64 0.52 -2.56
C SER A 153 -3.09 1.75 -1.87
N TYR A 154 -3.44 2.95 -2.34
CA TYR A 154 -2.99 4.22 -1.75
C TYR A 154 -1.45 4.28 -1.61
N ASN A 155 -0.76 4.07 -2.73
CA ASN A 155 0.70 4.15 -2.84
C ASN A 155 1.07 5.07 -4.03
N ARG A 156 2.31 4.99 -4.51
CA ARG A 156 2.84 5.83 -5.60
C ARG A 156 3.34 5.02 -6.78
N PHE A 157 2.80 3.82 -7.01
CA PHE A 157 3.21 2.97 -8.13
C PHE A 157 2.89 3.64 -9.47
N TRP A 158 3.85 3.63 -10.39
CA TRP A 158 3.69 4.12 -11.77
C TRP A 158 3.38 3.01 -12.78
N THR A 159 3.80 1.78 -12.46
CA THR A 159 3.50 0.56 -13.23
C THR A 159 3.16 -0.57 -12.27
N VAL A 160 2.36 -1.54 -12.75
CA VAL A 160 2.05 -2.75 -12.00
C VAL A 160 3.37 -3.50 -11.68
N PRO A 161 3.59 -3.94 -10.44
CA PRO A 161 4.78 -4.71 -10.07
C PRO A 161 4.94 -5.99 -10.92
N THR A 162 6.16 -6.32 -11.29
CA THR A 162 6.46 -7.58 -11.99
C THR A 162 6.85 -8.68 -11.00
N ASN A 163 6.81 -9.95 -11.44
CA ASN A 163 7.17 -11.12 -10.62
C ASN A 163 6.36 -11.25 -9.31
N MET A 164 5.09 -10.86 -9.34
CA MET A 164 4.20 -11.04 -8.20
C MET A 164 4.03 -12.54 -7.84
N PRO A 165 3.80 -12.88 -6.56
CA PRO A 165 3.60 -14.26 -6.13
C PRO A 165 2.46 -14.98 -6.88
N HIS A 166 2.76 -16.15 -7.44
CA HIS A 166 1.85 -16.87 -8.36
C HIS A 166 0.55 -17.42 -7.71
N ASN A 167 0.47 -17.44 -6.38
CA ASN A 167 -0.69 -17.94 -5.63
C ASN A 167 -1.65 -16.85 -5.16
N LEU A 168 -1.45 -15.61 -5.62
CA LEU A 168 -2.34 -14.51 -5.30
C LEU A 168 -3.74 -14.75 -5.87
N GLU A 169 -4.73 -14.53 -5.01
CA GLU A 169 -6.17 -14.57 -5.28
C GLU A 169 -6.75 -13.16 -5.30
N CYS A 170 -6.20 -12.23 -4.51
CA CYS A 170 -6.64 -10.86 -4.42
C CYS A 170 -5.46 -9.90 -4.48
N ILE A 171 -5.51 -8.94 -5.41
CA ILE A 171 -4.56 -7.85 -5.53
C ILE A 171 -5.33 -6.53 -5.56
N ASP A 172 -4.98 -5.64 -4.63
CA ASP A 172 -5.46 -4.27 -4.65
C ASP A 172 -4.32 -3.31 -5.02
N LEU A 173 -4.47 -2.66 -6.17
CA LEU A 173 -3.58 -1.65 -6.73
C LEU A 173 -4.33 -0.34 -6.98
N SER A 174 -5.51 -0.17 -6.38
CA SER A 174 -6.30 1.05 -6.49
C SER A 174 -5.59 2.25 -5.88
N HIS A 175 -6.04 3.46 -6.22
CA HIS A 175 -5.49 4.69 -5.63
C HIS A 175 -3.96 4.80 -5.75
N ASN A 176 -3.46 4.60 -6.96
CA ASN A 176 -2.05 4.70 -7.31
C ASN A 176 -1.86 5.65 -8.51
N ASN A 177 -0.64 5.73 -9.04
CA ASN A 177 -0.30 6.56 -10.20
C ASN A 177 -0.05 5.69 -11.45
N LEU A 178 -0.71 4.54 -11.57
CA LEU A 178 -0.46 3.59 -12.64
C LEU A 178 -0.90 4.16 -13.99
N VAL A 179 0.01 4.21 -14.97
CA VAL A 179 -0.31 4.66 -16.33
C VAL A 179 -0.35 3.52 -17.34
N GLN A 180 0.31 2.40 -17.02
CA GLN A 180 0.41 1.25 -17.91
C GLN A 180 0.64 -0.04 -17.14
N ILE A 181 0.38 -1.16 -17.80
CA ILE A 181 0.70 -2.50 -17.33
C ILE A 181 1.70 -3.07 -18.33
N LEU A 182 2.91 -3.41 -17.88
CA LEU A 182 3.92 -3.98 -18.78
C LEU A 182 3.47 -5.38 -19.25
N PRO A 183 3.71 -5.75 -20.52
CA PRO A 183 3.40 -7.09 -21.03
C PRO A 183 4.00 -8.19 -20.14
N GLY A 184 3.21 -9.21 -19.83
CA GLY A 184 3.63 -10.32 -18.98
C GLY A 184 3.56 -10.08 -17.47
N SER A 185 3.31 -8.85 -16.99
CA SER A 185 3.27 -8.55 -15.54
C SER A 185 2.21 -9.34 -14.78
N LEU A 186 1.09 -9.65 -15.45
CA LEU A 186 -0.06 -10.37 -14.89
C LEU A 186 -0.13 -11.84 -15.35
N ASP A 187 0.74 -12.27 -16.28
CA ASP A 187 0.65 -13.59 -16.92
C ASP A 187 0.90 -14.75 -15.95
N LEU A 188 1.65 -14.49 -14.88
CA LEU A 188 2.02 -15.47 -13.85
C LEU A 188 1.04 -15.52 -12.67
N LEU A 189 -0.18 -15.02 -12.84
CA LEU A 189 -1.21 -14.96 -11.80
C LEU A 189 -2.48 -15.76 -12.17
N PRO A 190 -2.38 -17.08 -12.43
CA PRO A 190 -3.52 -17.88 -12.89
C PRO A 190 -4.61 -18.08 -11.83
N ARG A 191 -4.30 -17.82 -10.54
CA ARG A 191 -5.23 -17.96 -9.41
C ARG A 191 -5.92 -16.66 -9.02
N LEU A 192 -5.65 -15.57 -9.73
CA LEU A 192 -6.19 -14.26 -9.38
C LEU A 192 -7.70 -14.22 -9.60
N VAL A 193 -8.44 -13.92 -8.54
CA VAL A 193 -9.90 -13.82 -8.51
C VAL A 193 -10.34 -12.36 -8.49
N LYS A 194 -9.64 -11.49 -7.75
CA LYS A 194 -9.99 -10.08 -7.59
C LYS A 194 -8.81 -9.18 -7.92
N LEU A 195 -9.05 -8.20 -8.78
CA LEU A 195 -8.05 -7.21 -9.20
C LEU A 195 -8.63 -5.79 -9.14
N TYR A 196 -8.16 -4.98 -8.20
CA TYR A 196 -8.59 -3.59 -8.07
C TYR A 196 -7.59 -2.65 -8.75
N LEU A 197 -8.05 -1.95 -9.78
CA LEU A 197 -7.27 -0.96 -10.56
C LEU A 197 -7.93 0.43 -10.64
N HIS A 198 -9.02 0.65 -9.89
CA HIS A 198 -9.71 1.93 -9.91
C HIS A 198 -8.86 3.06 -9.32
N ALA A 199 -9.19 4.31 -9.61
CA ALA A 199 -8.48 5.49 -9.12
C ALA A 199 -6.98 5.45 -9.45
N ASN A 200 -6.68 5.24 -10.73
CA ASN A 200 -5.33 5.24 -11.29
C ASN A 200 -5.24 6.28 -12.43
N ARG A 201 -4.19 6.19 -13.25
CA ARG A 201 -3.91 7.13 -14.35
C ARG A 201 -3.88 6.43 -15.70
N PHE A 202 -4.60 5.32 -15.88
CA PHE A 202 -4.62 4.59 -17.14
C PHE A 202 -5.38 5.38 -18.22
N PRO A 203 -4.72 5.72 -19.35
CA PRO A 203 -5.40 6.27 -20.50
C PRO A 203 -5.91 5.18 -21.46
N TRP A 204 -5.19 4.06 -21.56
CA TRP A 204 -5.58 2.85 -22.28
C TRP A 204 -4.84 1.64 -21.70
N LEU A 205 -5.19 0.44 -22.14
CA LEU A 205 -4.50 -0.80 -21.79
C LEU A 205 -4.15 -1.58 -23.05
N SER A 206 -3.01 -2.27 -23.01
CA SER A 206 -2.58 -3.13 -24.10
C SER A 206 -3.57 -4.26 -24.35
N ASP A 207 -3.72 -4.64 -25.62
CA ASP A 207 -4.58 -5.75 -26.00
C ASP A 207 -4.16 -7.06 -25.31
N GLY A 208 -5.15 -7.79 -24.82
CA GLY A 208 -4.94 -9.07 -24.17
C GLY A 208 -4.21 -9.04 -22.83
N VAL A 209 -4.03 -7.88 -22.20
CA VAL A 209 -3.33 -7.74 -20.90
C VAL A 209 -3.95 -8.61 -19.79
N PHE A 210 -5.23 -8.94 -19.90
CA PHE A 210 -5.95 -9.77 -18.94
C PHE A 210 -6.21 -11.20 -19.41
N ASN A 211 -5.73 -11.60 -20.60
CA ASN A 211 -6.09 -12.89 -21.21
C ASN A 211 -5.65 -14.12 -20.39
N LYS A 212 -4.62 -13.98 -19.57
CA LYS A 212 -4.11 -15.07 -18.71
C LYS A 212 -4.83 -15.18 -17.37
N LEU A 213 -5.64 -14.19 -17.00
CA LEU A 213 -6.39 -14.16 -15.75
C LEU A 213 -7.69 -14.95 -15.88
N THR A 214 -7.58 -16.25 -16.13
CA THR A 214 -8.72 -17.13 -16.45
C THR A 214 -9.68 -17.36 -15.28
N GLY A 215 -9.20 -17.17 -14.04
CA GLY A 215 -9.99 -17.26 -12.81
C GLY A 215 -10.53 -15.94 -12.29
N LEU A 216 -10.39 -14.84 -13.06
CA LEU A 216 -10.80 -13.51 -12.62
C LEU A 216 -12.32 -13.41 -12.50
N GLU A 217 -12.80 -13.03 -11.33
CA GLU A 217 -14.22 -12.84 -11.03
C GLU A 217 -14.59 -11.37 -10.89
N VAL A 218 -13.69 -10.53 -10.36
CA VAL A 218 -13.95 -9.11 -10.13
C VAL A 218 -12.76 -8.27 -10.57
N ILE A 219 -13.05 -7.22 -11.36
CA ILE A 219 -12.08 -6.20 -11.73
C ILE A 219 -12.71 -4.81 -11.60
N THR A 220 -11.95 -3.84 -11.11
CA THR A 220 -12.40 -2.44 -11.07
C THR A 220 -11.58 -1.57 -12.01
N LEU A 221 -12.21 -0.83 -12.91
CA LEU A 221 -11.56 0.06 -13.89
C LEU A 221 -11.99 1.52 -13.76
N GLY A 222 -12.85 1.83 -12.78
CA GLY A 222 -13.37 3.17 -12.53
C GLY A 222 -12.29 4.20 -12.21
N ASP A 223 -12.67 5.48 -12.26
CA ASP A 223 -11.80 6.60 -11.87
C ASP A 223 -10.41 6.60 -12.52
N ASN A 224 -10.37 6.26 -13.82
CA ASN A 224 -9.20 6.35 -14.67
C ASN A 224 -9.47 7.27 -15.85
N PRO A 225 -8.48 8.05 -16.31
CA PRO A 225 -8.63 9.01 -17.41
C PRO A 225 -8.60 8.31 -18.78
N TRP A 226 -9.52 7.38 -19.02
CA TRP A 226 -9.60 6.61 -20.27
C TRP A 226 -9.72 7.53 -21.49
N ALA A 227 -8.89 7.31 -22.50
CA ALA A 227 -8.86 8.05 -23.76
C ALA A 227 -10.01 7.62 -24.69
N CYS A 228 -11.24 7.95 -24.29
CA CYS A 228 -12.47 7.48 -24.95
C CYS A 228 -12.66 7.98 -26.38
N GLU A 229 -11.98 9.05 -26.75
CA GLU A 229 -12.03 9.63 -28.10
C GLU A 229 -11.14 8.85 -29.09
N GLU A 230 -10.16 8.10 -28.59
CA GLU A 230 -9.25 7.27 -29.40
C GLU A 230 -9.82 5.85 -29.53
N GLU A 231 -10.78 5.68 -30.45
CA GLU A 231 -11.54 4.42 -30.60
C GLU A 231 -10.63 3.18 -30.72
N ASP A 232 -9.53 3.26 -31.45
CA ASP A 232 -8.62 2.11 -31.67
C ASP A 232 -7.99 1.59 -30.36
N ASN A 233 -7.67 2.50 -29.43
CA ASN A 233 -6.98 2.17 -28.18
C ASN A 233 -7.94 1.60 -27.13
N ILE A 234 -9.19 2.09 -27.09
CA ILE A 234 -10.16 1.70 -26.07
C ILE A 234 -11.11 0.58 -26.50
N ALA A 235 -11.40 0.45 -27.81
CA ALA A 235 -12.37 -0.53 -28.33
C ALA A 235 -12.05 -1.97 -27.91
N ARG A 236 -10.76 -2.32 -27.83
CA ARG A 236 -10.32 -3.66 -27.40
C ARG A 236 -10.62 -3.92 -25.93
N LEU A 237 -10.39 -2.94 -25.06
CA LEU A 237 -10.70 -3.04 -23.64
C LEU A 237 -12.21 -3.14 -23.41
N LEU A 238 -13.01 -2.35 -24.13
CA LEU A 238 -14.47 -2.41 -24.07
C LEU A 238 -15.00 -3.77 -24.54
N LYS A 239 -14.51 -4.27 -25.68
CA LYS A 239 -14.85 -5.60 -26.18
C LYS A 239 -14.45 -6.71 -25.22
N TRP A 240 -13.29 -6.58 -24.57
CA TRP A 240 -12.88 -7.52 -23.52
C TRP A 240 -13.83 -7.46 -22.32
N ALA A 241 -14.18 -6.26 -21.85
CA ALA A 241 -15.08 -6.06 -20.71
C ALA A 241 -16.49 -6.62 -20.98
N GLU A 242 -16.96 -6.54 -22.22
CA GLU A 242 -18.22 -7.14 -22.70
C GLU A 242 -18.23 -8.68 -22.66
N GLN A 243 -17.10 -9.28 -23.05
CA GLN A 243 -16.99 -10.72 -23.26
C GLN A 243 -16.44 -11.45 -22.03
N SER A 244 -15.83 -10.72 -21.10
CA SER A 244 -15.28 -11.26 -19.88
C SER A 244 -16.39 -11.84 -19.00
N ARG A 245 -16.06 -12.93 -18.31
CA ARG A 245 -16.93 -13.50 -17.26
C ARG A 245 -16.79 -12.76 -15.93
N ALA A 246 -15.76 -11.94 -15.79
CA ALA A 246 -15.52 -11.14 -14.59
C ALA A 246 -16.52 -9.98 -14.52
N ALA A 247 -16.97 -9.66 -13.31
CA ALA A 247 -17.68 -8.42 -13.03
C ALA A 247 -16.72 -7.23 -13.17
N VAL A 248 -16.95 -6.40 -14.18
CA VAL A 248 -16.18 -5.17 -14.44
C VAL A 248 -16.89 -3.99 -13.78
N LEU A 249 -16.32 -3.48 -12.69
CA LEU A 249 -16.87 -2.36 -11.92
C LEU A 249 -16.20 -1.04 -12.33
N GLY A 250 -17.01 0.00 -12.59
CA GLY A 250 -16.51 1.29 -13.05
C GLY A 250 -16.05 1.24 -14.49
N CYS A 251 -17.00 1.40 -15.41
CA CYS A 251 -16.77 1.28 -16.84
C CYS A 251 -15.71 2.24 -17.40
N PRO A 252 -14.77 1.75 -18.22
CA PRO A 252 -14.05 2.64 -19.14
C PRO A 252 -15.07 3.33 -20.05
N CYS A 253 -15.02 4.66 -20.12
CA CYS A 253 -15.86 5.47 -21.00
C CYS A 253 -17.38 5.32 -20.75
N HIS A 254 -17.93 6.20 -19.90
CA HIS A 254 -19.34 6.26 -19.52
C HIS A 254 -20.36 6.42 -20.69
N THR A 255 -19.89 6.55 -21.93
CA THR A 255 -20.72 6.88 -23.11
C THR A 255 -21.41 5.67 -23.75
N LYS A 256 -21.14 4.44 -23.28
CA LYS A 256 -21.91 3.24 -23.67
C LYS A 256 -22.35 2.48 -22.40
N PRO A 257 -23.60 2.00 -22.32
CA PRO A 257 -24.07 1.19 -21.19
C PRO A 257 -23.53 -0.23 -21.37
N VAL A 258 -22.21 -0.38 -21.30
CA VAL A 258 -21.59 -1.67 -21.53
C VAL A 258 -20.51 -1.96 -20.51
N CYS A 259 -20.93 -2.00 -19.26
CA CYS A 259 -20.44 -2.93 -18.25
C CYS A 259 -21.47 -3.00 -17.11
N GLY A 260 -21.65 -4.21 -16.59
CA GLY A 260 -22.73 -4.57 -15.67
C GLY A 260 -22.60 -3.98 -14.26
N GLN A 261 -23.78 -3.82 -13.64
CA GLN A 261 -24.08 -3.26 -12.32
C GLN A 261 -23.63 -1.81 -12.10
N THR A 262 -24.50 -0.91 -12.54
CA THR A 262 -24.59 0.48 -12.06
C THR A 262 -24.91 0.46 -10.56
N TYR A 263 -24.05 1.04 -9.74
CA TYR A 263 -24.45 1.42 -8.39
C TYR A 263 -25.23 2.74 -8.46
N TRP A 264 -26.46 2.72 -7.96
CA TRP A 264 -27.24 3.93 -7.72
C TRP A 264 -26.58 4.74 -6.61
N VAL A 265 -25.99 5.88 -6.98
CA VAL A 265 -25.47 6.88 -6.05
C VAL A 265 -26.66 7.63 -5.44
N ALA A 266 -27.01 7.32 -4.20
CA ALA A 266 -27.78 8.25 -3.38
C ALA A 266 -26.85 9.41 -3.00
N THR A 267 -27.31 10.62 -3.24
CA THR A 267 -26.61 11.88 -2.98
C THR A 267 -26.11 11.98 -1.54
N ASN A 268 -24.79 11.89 -1.37
CA ASN A 268 -23.95 12.81 -0.59
C ASN A 268 -22.50 12.38 -0.74
N SER A 269 -21.62 13.34 -0.97
CA SER A 269 -20.18 13.11 -1.01
C SER A 269 -19.68 12.54 0.32
N SER A 270 -18.64 11.71 0.24
CA SER A 270 -17.99 10.90 1.28
C SER A 270 -18.52 9.46 1.42
N LEU A 271 -17.57 8.52 1.47
CA LEU A 271 -17.67 7.09 1.84
C LEU A 271 -17.77 6.08 0.68
N PHE A 272 -16.62 5.84 0.02
CA PHE A 272 -16.27 4.48 -0.40
C PHE A 272 -15.90 3.67 0.86
N THR A 273 -16.87 2.98 1.41
CA THR A 273 -16.64 1.92 2.41
C THR A 273 -17.74 0.88 2.21
N GLU A 274 -17.41 -0.19 1.50
CA GLU A 274 -18.02 -1.51 1.74
C GLU A 274 -17.05 -2.29 2.64
N PRO A 275 -17.55 -3.18 3.51
CA PRO A 275 -16.91 -3.50 4.77
C PRO A 275 -15.72 -4.44 4.64
N LEU A 276 -14.80 -4.23 5.58
CA LEU A 276 -13.64 -5.05 5.93
C LEU A 276 -14.02 -6.55 6.01
N PHE A 277 -13.70 -7.33 4.98
CA PHE A 277 -13.59 -8.79 5.08
C PHE A 277 -12.32 -9.12 5.87
N TRP A 278 -12.43 -9.15 7.19
CA TRP A 278 -11.36 -9.57 8.08
C TRP A 278 -11.73 -10.89 8.74
N VAL A 279 -10.71 -11.72 8.88
CA VAL A 279 -10.76 -13.14 9.22
C VAL A 279 -11.65 -13.42 10.43
N ASN A 280 -12.67 -14.25 10.23
CA ASN A 280 -13.39 -14.96 11.29
C ASN A 280 -12.41 -15.91 12.01
N GLY A 281 -11.79 -15.43 13.08
CA GLY A 281 -11.11 -16.23 14.09
C GLY A 281 -12.04 -16.54 15.25
N ARG A 282 -12.69 -17.70 15.17
CA ARG A 282 -13.58 -18.34 16.16
C ARG A 282 -13.11 -18.14 17.62
N ALA A 283 -13.91 -17.46 18.45
CA ALA A 283 -13.86 -17.54 19.91
C ALA A 283 -15.29 -17.69 20.46
N GLU A 284 -15.46 -18.62 21.38
CA GLU A 284 -16.72 -19.12 21.91
C GLU A 284 -17.49 -18.09 22.75
N ARG A 285 -18.81 -18.26 22.80
CA ARG A 285 -19.76 -17.47 23.60
C ARG A 285 -19.43 -17.58 25.09
N HIS A 286 -19.49 -16.46 25.82
CA HIS A 286 -20.31 -16.33 27.04
C HIS A 286 -20.45 -14.84 27.45
N ASP A 287 -21.70 -14.39 27.46
CA ASP A 287 -22.38 -13.41 28.31
C ASP A 287 -21.77 -12.04 28.68
N SER A 288 -22.47 -11.00 28.17
CA SER A 288 -22.90 -9.73 28.81
C SER A 288 -21.89 -8.85 29.57
N HIS A 289 -21.69 -7.62 29.08
CA HIS A 289 -22.03 -6.32 29.73
C HIS A 289 -21.53 -5.16 28.84
N SER A 290 -22.40 -4.21 28.47
CA SER A 290 -22.05 -2.93 27.81
C SER A 290 -21.26 -2.01 28.75
N PRO A 291 -20.51 -1.01 28.24
CA PRO A 291 -21.13 0.33 28.07
C PRO A 291 -20.58 1.26 26.95
N ALA A 292 -21.45 2.24 26.62
CA ALA A 292 -21.22 3.65 26.25
C ALA A 292 -20.64 4.05 24.87
N MET A 293 -21.56 4.47 23.99
CA MET A 293 -21.35 5.37 22.84
C MET A 293 -21.33 6.84 23.30
N TYR A 294 -20.37 7.63 22.82
CA TYR A 294 -20.42 9.10 22.82
C TYR A 294 -21.00 9.59 21.48
N ASN A 295 -22.13 10.30 21.55
CA ASN A 295 -22.74 11.04 20.44
C ASN A 295 -22.41 12.54 20.58
N ILE A 296 -22.02 13.19 19.48
CA ILE A 296 -21.99 14.66 19.37
C ILE A 296 -22.84 15.04 18.15
N HIS A 297 -23.95 15.74 18.40
CA HIS A 297 -24.81 16.40 17.42
C HIS A 297 -24.18 17.71 16.91
N PRO A 298 -24.39 18.12 15.65
CA PRO A 298 -24.35 19.52 15.25
C PRO A 298 -25.76 20.12 15.18
N ASP A 299 -25.92 21.27 15.82
CA ASP A 299 -27.16 22.03 15.95
C ASP A 299 -27.47 22.83 14.66
N LYS A 300 -28.73 22.77 14.20
CA LYS A 300 -29.29 23.62 13.13
C LYS A 300 -30.26 24.61 13.77
N ARG A 301 -30.09 25.91 13.49
CA ARG A 301 -31.19 26.90 13.53
C ARG A 301 -31.13 27.84 12.33
N SER A 302 -32.21 27.80 11.55
CA SER A 302 -32.76 28.84 10.66
C SER A 302 -33.43 29.94 11.52
N LEU A 303 -33.83 31.15 11.12
CA LEU A 303 -34.33 31.76 9.87
C LEU A 303 -34.43 33.30 10.10
N SER A 304 -34.35 34.16 9.07
CA SER A 304 -35.28 35.29 8.76
C SER A 304 -34.66 36.39 7.87
N GLU A 305 -35.51 36.97 7.00
CA GLU A 305 -35.26 37.81 5.81
C GLU A 305 -35.16 39.34 6.02
N SER A 306 -34.67 40.01 4.95
CA SER A 306 -35.16 41.27 4.32
C SER A 306 -34.52 42.64 4.65
N GLY A 307 -34.13 43.38 3.58
CA GLY A 307 -34.11 44.87 3.53
C GLY A 307 -32.93 45.55 2.82
N ASP A 308 -33.18 46.20 1.67
CA ASP A 308 -32.26 47.00 0.83
C ASP A 308 -31.89 48.41 1.40
N HIS A 309 -30.65 48.89 1.14
CA HIS A 309 -30.26 50.21 0.58
C HIS A 309 -28.80 50.69 0.91
N VAL A 310 -27.94 50.72 -0.12
CA VAL A 310 -27.01 51.77 -0.66
C VAL A 310 -26.22 52.76 0.25
N MET A 311 -24.86 52.76 0.05
CA MET A 311 -23.79 53.81 0.18
C MET A 311 -23.51 54.49 1.56
N LEU A 312 -22.29 54.82 2.04
CA LEU A 312 -20.93 55.10 1.50
C LEU A 312 -19.83 54.85 2.59
N VAL A 313 -18.65 54.32 2.17
CA VAL A 313 -17.21 54.70 2.40
C VAL A 313 -16.78 55.17 3.83
N TRP A 314 -15.67 54.78 4.49
CA TRP A 314 -14.19 54.80 4.23
C TRP A 314 -13.52 53.76 5.16
N ALA A 315 -12.60 52.85 4.78
CA ALA A 315 -11.23 52.92 4.21
C ALA A 315 -10.09 52.82 5.27
N SER A 316 -9.28 51.75 5.17
CA SER A 316 -7.80 51.71 5.32
C SER A 316 -7.32 50.25 5.09
N THR A 317 -6.83 49.88 3.89
CA THR A 317 -5.42 49.79 3.44
C THR A 317 -4.55 48.88 4.33
N SER A 318 -3.87 47.84 3.84
CA SER A 318 -2.86 47.81 2.74
C SER A 318 -2.71 46.38 2.15
N SER A 319 -2.82 46.19 0.83
CA SER A 319 -1.74 46.18 -0.21
C SER A 319 -0.86 44.91 -0.18
N HIS A 320 -0.47 44.20 -1.25
CA HIS A 320 -0.64 44.13 -2.71
C HIS A 320 0.39 43.01 -3.10
N SER A 321 0.40 42.24 -4.20
CA SER A 321 -0.40 42.12 -5.43
C SER A 321 0.18 40.95 -6.23
N PHE A 322 -0.69 40.08 -6.76
CA PHE A 322 -0.46 39.27 -7.96
C PHE A 322 -1.11 40.00 -9.14
N TYR A 323 -0.53 39.95 -10.34
CA TYR A 323 -1.24 40.26 -11.58
C TYR A 323 -0.81 39.34 -12.71
N GLN A 324 -1.80 38.64 -13.28
CA GLN A 324 -1.84 38.12 -14.64
C GLN A 324 -2.58 39.14 -15.53
N HIS A 325 -2.29 39.14 -16.83
CA HIS A 325 -3.21 39.68 -17.84
C HIS A 325 -3.23 38.79 -19.09
N THR A 326 -4.44 38.66 -19.65
CA THR A 326 -4.83 37.94 -20.87
C THR A 326 -5.35 38.92 -21.95
N SER A 327 -5.37 38.41 -23.20
CA SER A 327 -6.36 38.64 -24.29
C SER A 327 -5.98 39.44 -25.57
N THR A 328 -5.98 38.71 -26.72
CA THR A 328 -6.61 38.90 -28.08
C THR A 328 -6.87 40.33 -28.63
N THR A 329 -6.76 40.72 -29.93
CA THR A 329 -7.13 40.10 -31.24
C THR A 329 -6.72 41.00 -32.45
N ALA A 330 -6.57 40.39 -33.66
CA ALA A 330 -6.85 40.90 -35.05
C ALA A 330 -5.82 41.70 -35.92
N HIS A 331 -5.82 41.36 -37.23
CA HIS A 331 -4.97 41.66 -38.42
C HIS A 331 -5.57 42.78 -39.35
N PRO A 332 -5.09 43.18 -40.59
CA PRO A 332 -3.89 42.93 -41.47
C PRO A 332 -3.34 44.26 -42.13
N PRO A 333 -2.72 44.40 -43.36
CA PRO A 333 -2.15 43.48 -44.38
C PRO A 333 -0.73 43.83 -45.00
N SER A 334 -0.35 42.98 -45.97
CA SER A 334 0.84 42.75 -46.83
C SER A 334 1.67 43.88 -47.48
N SER A 335 2.96 43.61 -47.77
CA SER A 335 3.54 43.75 -49.14
C SER A 335 4.85 42.95 -49.33
N THR A 336 5.05 42.54 -50.58
CA THR A 336 6.03 41.60 -51.17
C THR A 336 7.37 42.23 -51.56
N LYS A 337 8.47 41.43 -51.57
CA LYS A 337 9.54 41.44 -52.61
C LYS A 337 10.63 40.36 -52.36
N THR A 338 10.77 39.43 -53.32
CA THR A 338 11.94 38.57 -53.64
C THR A 338 12.82 39.28 -54.70
N PRO A 339 14.12 38.96 -55.01
CA PRO A 339 14.60 37.59 -55.36
C PRO A 339 16.12 37.20 -55.22
N ARG A 340 16.36 35.88 -55.38
CA ARG A 340 17.46 35.08 -56.03
C ARG A 340 18.97 35.14 -55.67
N VAL A 341 19.45 33.98 -55.17
CA VAL A 341 20.49 33.01 -55.66
C VAL A 341 21.95 33.45 -55.88
N THR A 342 22.89 32.75 -55.21
CA THR A 342 24.06 32.06 -55.83
C THR A 342 24.56 30.88 -54.97
N ASN A 343 24.98 29.81 -55.65
CA ASN A 343 25.55 28.55 -55.13
C ASN A 343 27.05 28.68 -54.80
N SER A 344 27.51 28.00 -53.75
CA SER A 344 28.85 27.39 -53.69
C SER A 344 28.99 26.40 -52.52
N GLU A 345 29.10 25.11 -52.82
CA GLU A 345 29.74 24.06 -51.99
C GLU A 345 31.27 24.03 -52.29
N PRO A 346 32.13 23.24 -51.62
CA PRO A 346 31.99 22.47 -50.35
C PRO A 346 33.24 22.61 -49.42
N ARG A 347 33.20 22.07 -48.18
CA ARG A 347 34.29 21.23 -47.61
C ARG A 347 33.97 20.65 -46.22
N ASN A 348 34.17 19.33 -46.14
CA ASN A 348 34.10 18.47 -44.97
C ASN A 348 35.14 18.80 -43.89
N HIS A 349 34.73 18.78 -42.62
CA HIS A 349 35.57 18.25 -41.54
C HIS A 349 34.71 17.50 -40.53
N ALA A 350 34.82 16.16 -40.57
CA ALA A 350 34.34 15.26 -39.55
C ALA A 350 35.32 15.28 -38.36
N ALA A 351 34.83 15.56 -37.15
CA ALA A 351 35.57 15.38 -35.91
C ALA A 351 35.19 14.04 -35.28
N LEU A 352 36.18 13.16 -35.23
CA LEU A 352 36.13 11.79 -34.70
C LEU A 352 36.31 11.84 -33.17
N ILE A 353 35.27 11.54 -32.39
CA ILE A 353 35.40 11.34 -30.94
C ILE A 353 35.82 9.88 -30.69
N LYS A 354 37.09 9.68 -30.32
CA LYS A 354 37.61 8.39 -29.82
C LYS A 354 37.17 8.20 -28.36
N ILE A 355 36.33 7.20 -28.11
CA ILE A 355 36.07 6.66 -26.77
C ILE A 355 37.04 5.50 -26.55
N GLN A 356 37.89 5.62 -25.54
CA GLN A 356 38.92 4.65 -25.19
C GLN A 356 38.33 3.62 -24.23
N MET A 357 38.16 2.37 -24.69
CA MET A 357 37.81 1.23 -23.82
C MET A 357 39.05 0.80 -23.04
N VAL A 358 38.99 0.87 -21.71
CA VAL A 358 39.95 0.25 -20.82
C VAL A 358 39.46 -1.16 -20.50
N THR A 359 40.20 -2.16 -20.97
CA THR A 359 40.00 -3.57 -20.66
C THR A 359 40.69 -3.90 -19.33
N LEU A 360 39.92 -4.36 -18.34
CA LEU A 360 40.44 -4.98 -17.10
C LEU A 360 40.76 -6.46 -17.37
N PRO A 361 41.95 -6.96 -16.99
CA PRO A 361 42.24 -8.39 -17.09
C PRO A 361 41.57 -9.18 -15.94
N ALA A 362 40.88 -10.25 -16.31
CA ALA A 362 40.31 -11.23 -15.40
C ALA A 362 41.43 -12.08 -14.76
N ALA A 363 41.58 -12.00 -13.44
CA ALA A 363 42.43 -12.90 -12.68
C ALA A 363 41.65 -14.18 -12.33
N VAL A 364 42.10 -15.29 -12.90
CA VAL A 364 41.63 -16.65 -12.61
C VAL A 364 42.32 -17.13 -11.33
N MET A 365 41.57 -17.29 -10.24
CA MET A 365 42.04 -17.96 -9.02
C MET A 365 41.70 -19.46 -9.12
N ALA A 366 42.70 -20.26 -9.47
CA ALA A 366 42.65 -21.71 -9.34
C ALA A 366 42.91 -22.09 -7.87
N ALA A 367 41.91 -22.69 -7.22
CA ALA A 367 42.05 -23.30 -5.91
C ALA A 367 42.68 -24.70 -6.07
N ALA A 368 43.88 -24.87 -5.53
CA ALA A 368 44.53 -26.17 -5.39
C ALA A 368 43.88 -26.94 -4.22
N PHE A 369 43.34 -28.12 -4.50
CA PHE A 369 43.05 -29.14 -3.50
C PHE A 369 44.36 -29.83 -3.11
N ILE A 370 44.75 -29.74 -1.85
CA ILE A 370 45.81 -30.56 -1.26
C ILE A 370 45.13 -31.75 -0.59
N THR A 371 45.46 -32.94 -1.07
CA THR A 371 45.35 -34.22 -0.36
C THR A 371 46.58 -34.39 0.53
N VAL A 372 46.39 -34.46 1.85
CA VAL A 372 47.01 -35.43 2.79
C VAL A 372 46.05 -35.60 3.95
#